data_AF-A0A517P4N8-F1
#
_entry.id   AF-A0A517P4N8-F1
#
_cell.length_a   1.000
_cell.length_b   1.000
_cell.length_c   1.000
_cell.angle_alpha   90.00
_cell.angle_beta   90.00
_cell.angle_gamma   90.00
#
_symmetry.space_group_name_H-M   'P 1'
#
loop_
_entity.id
_entity.type
_entity.pdbx_description
1 polymer ?
#
loop_
_entity_poly.entity_id
_entity_poly.type
_entity_poly.pdbx_seq_one_letter_code
_entity_poly.pdbx_strand_id
1 'polypeptide(L)'
;MSPIAPPRRPAPVLVAALAVAGLLSVPYAAFADEPAEDPTGPPALIPWFPGTAHGQSFSEGAITALAEHLASKPFVPDPPVPQELIDLDYDAYRKIAWKPEMSLWRYLDAPIQAELMHRGDILRNKVQINTVQDGKVVTLAFDRNLFEYRGDVVGLPVDAGVDYAGMKLIGPLPGAKYLQEFFAFAGASYFRGISAGQVYGASARALAIDIGTPRVEEFPIVRGLWLQRPEVDAKAARVWAILDSHAVAGAYRFDVTPGDPTKCEVRATLFFRHVPTKVAVAPASSMFLWGDGFENLKQDARPEVHDSDGLLVHAGVEETENPNGPTEWTFRALGQQSYPSVSGRGYGSIRGFGLLQRDRDPARYADPETRYEDRPSLWITPLPPDPFGTGPGAVNGADWDDVPNVWAGGTVELLEYPTDFEGFDNIAAWWVPAVQPTVGEPYPMAYTLNFVSGDPPEHELGKAAAWTRSADPNDPKATRLTVDFVGVPKRSNPAPRVTTQGGTDTDIAIIPMANGTRRVTLTIKPDADGPVTVDVALFPKSSEETGEGSFAGSDSDVPASASPGELSSGSLSETWRFLCPPLP
;
A
#
# COMPACT_ATOMS: atom_id res chain seq x y z
N MET A 1 47.46 -11.14 -41.89
CA MET A 1 47.10 -9.92 -41.13
C MET A 1 45.66 -9.61 -41.46
N SER A 2 44.75 -10.02 -40.58
CA SER A 2 43.31 -9.76 -40.66
C SER A 2 42.87 -9.22 -39.30
N PRO A 3 42.00 -8.19 -39.24
CA PRO A 3 41.78 -7.42 -38.03
C PRO A 3 40.85 -8.12 -37.05
N ILE A 4 41.14 -7.90 -35.77
CA ILE A 4 40.48 -8.43 -34.57
C ILE A 4 39.17 -7.66 -34.34
N ALA A 5 38.07 -8.38 -34.12
CA ALA A 5 36.78 -7.83 -33.70
C ALA A 5 36.77 -7.54 -32.18
N PRO A 6 36.07 -6.50 -31.69
CA PRO A 6 35.99 -6.19 -30.27
C PRO A 6 35.01 -7.13 -29.53
N PRO A 7 35.18 -7.33 -28.21
CA PRO A 7 34.33 -8.23 -27.43
C PRO A 7 32.94 -7.63 -27.18
N ARG A 8 31.92 -8.50 -27.28
CA ARG A 8 30.52 -8.20 -26.96
C ARG A 8 30.36 -7.93 -25.45
N ARG A 9 29.63 -6.86 -25.11
CA ARG A 9 29.17 -6.56 -23.74
C ARG A 9 28.20 -7.65 -23.26
N PRO A 10 28.20 -8.02 -21.96
CA PRO A 10 27.20 -8.95 -21.43
C PRO A 10 25.83 -8.28 -21.36
N ALA A 11 24.78 -9.05 -21.67
CA ALA A 11 23.39 -8.64 -21.56
C ALA A 11 23.00 -8.39 -20.09
N PRO A 12 22.10 -7.44 -19.79
CA PRO A 12 21.60 -7.24 -18.44
C PRO A 12 20.74 -8.43 -18.02
N VAL A 13 20.92 -8.85 -16.77
CA VAL A 13 20.12 -9.86 -16.08
C VAL A 13 18.73 -9.29 -15.86
N LEU A 14 17.72 -9.95 -16.44
CA LEU A 14 16.31 -9.61 -16.27
C LEU A 14 15.88 -9.98 -14.84
N VAL A 15 15.60 -8.97 -14.02
CA VAL A 15 14.95 -9.16 -12.71
C VAL A 15 13.46 -9.42 -12.98
N ALA A 16 12.98 -10.60 -12.61
CA ALA A 16 11.58 -10.97 -12.77
C ALA A 16 10.73 -10.23 -11.71
N ALA A 17 9.95 -9.24 -12.13
CA ALA A 17 8.89 -8.66 -11.33
C ALA A 17 7.66 -9.59 -11.39
N LEU A 18 7.14 -10.03 -10.24
CA LEU A 18 5.83 -10.69 -10.17
C LEU A 18 4.74 -9.64 -10.41
N ALA A 19 3.95 -9.84 -11.46
CA ALA A 19 2.78 -9.04 -11.79
C ALA A 19 1.59 -9.44 -10.91
N VAL A 20 0.83 -8.47 -10.40
CA VAL A 20 -0.49 -8.68 -9.79
C VAL A 20 -1.52 -7.93 -10.63
N ALA A 21 -2.14 -8.62 -11.59
CA ALA A 21 -3.20 -8.06 -12.42
C ALA A 21 -4.52 -7.96 -11.63
N GLY A 22 -5.18 -6.80 -11.68
CA GLY A 22 -6.45 -6.53 -11.02
C GLY A 22 -7.61 -7.36 -11.60
N LEU A 23 -8.42 -7.96 -10.72
CA LEU A 23 -9.62 -8.75 -11.06
C LEU A 23 -10.87 -7.84 -11.05
N LEU A 24 -11.57 -7.74 -12.18
CA LEU A 24 -12.88 -7.06 -12.35
C LEU A 24 -14.03 -8.09 -12.34
N SER A 25 -15.19 -7.75 -11.76
CA SER A 25 -16.32 -8.67 -11.47
C SER A 25 -17.66 -8.24 -12.12
N VAL A 26 -18.43 -9.21 -12.70
CA VAL A 26 -19.81 -9.04 -13.26
C VAL A 26 -20.61 -10.38 -13.14
N PRO A 27 -21.97 -10.41 -12.93
CA PRO A 27 -22.70 -11.51 -12.26
C PRO A 27 -23.42 -12.56 -13.17
N TYR A 28 -23.89 -13.64 -12.53
CA TYR A 28 -24.33 -14.94 -13.12
C TYR A 28 -25.85 -15.23 -13.02
N ALA A 29 -26.34 -16.22 -13.78
CA ALA A 29 -27.71 -16.80 -13.69
C ALA A 29 -27.70 -18.35 -13.89
N ALA A 30 -28.60 -19.04 -13.19
CA ALA A 30 -28.55 -20.46 -12.75
C ALA A 30 -29.34 -21.50 -13.58
N PHE A 31 -29.09 -22.82 -13.38
CA PHE A 31 -30.05 -23.97 -13.40
C PHE A 31 -29.41 -25.28 -12.82
N ALA A 32 -30.23 -26.27 -12.42
CA ALA A 32 -30.03 -27.25 -11.32
C ALA A 32 -29.99 -28.78 -11.67
N ASP A 33 -29.75 -29.60 -10.61
CA ASP A 33 -30.11 -31.04 -10.30
C ASP A 33 -29.05 -32.21 -10.34
N GLU A 34 -28.49 -32.53 -9.15
CA GLU A 34 -28.62 -33.74 -8.24
C GLU A 34 -28.35 -35.25 -8.62
N PRO A 35 -28.07 -36.18 -7.64
CA PRO A 35 -26.78 -36.93 -7.49
C PRO A 35 -26.90 -38.46 -7.17
N ALA A 36 -25.81 -39.17 -6.76
CA ALA A 36 -25.83 -40.46 -6.01
C ALA A 36 -24.45 -40.90 -5.41
N GLU A 37 -24.49 -41.77 -4.38
CA GLU A 37 -23.58 -42.02 -3.23
C GLU A 37 -22.50 -43.15 -3.30
N ASP A 38 -21.45 -42.99 -2.46
CA ASP A 38 -20.63 -43.85 -1.51
C ASP A 38 -20.96 -45.39 -1.33
N PRO A 39 -20.21 -46.32 -0.63
CA PRO A 39 -19.26 -46.12 0.51
C PRO A 39 -18.14 -47.19 0.88
N THR A 40 -17.34 -46.84 1.93
CA THR A 40 -16.61 -47.68 2.96
C THR A 40 -15.32 -48.45 2.61
N GLY A 41 -14.24 -48.60 3.42
CA GLY A 41 -13.91 -48.29 4.84
C GLY A 41 -12.66 -49.11 5.33
N PRO A 42 -12.06 -48.82 6.53
CA PRO A 42 -10.59 -48.78 6.82
C PRO A 42 -10.12 -49.80 7.94
N PRO A 43 -9.06 -49.66 8.83
CA PRO A 43 -8.01 -48.61 9.07
C PRO A 43 -6.56 -49.01 9.60
N ALA A 44 -5.66 -48.00 9.76
CA ALA A 44 -4.58 -47.73 10.79
C ALA A 44 -3.15 -47.41 10.24
N LEU A 45 -2.31 -46.41 10.65
CA LEU A 45 -2.31 -45.32 11.65
C LEU A 45 -1.16 -44.26 11.42
N ILE A 46 -1.39 -43.03 11.93
CA ILE A 46 -0.56 -41.80 12.18
C ILE A 46 -0.77 -40.62 11.18
N PRO A 47 -1.18 -39.40 11.63
CA PRO A 47 -2.29 -38.67 11.03
C PRO A 47 -1.88 -37.51 10.10
N TRP A 48 -2.14 -37.70 8.82
CA TRP A 48 -2.58 -36.67 7.88
C TRP A 48 -4.09 -36.90 7.74
N PHE A 49 -4.95 -35.97 8.14
CA PHE A 49 -6.40 -36.12 8.00
C PHE A 49 -6.90 -35.29 6.82
N PRO A 50 -7.39 -35.92 5.74
CA PRO A 50 -8.56 -35.45 5.02
C PRO A 50 -9.78 -35.84 5.87
N GLY A 51 -10.39 -34.83 6.47
CA GLY A 51 -11.43 -34.97 7.49
C GLY A 51 -11.25 -33.85 8.50
N THR A 52 -12.30 -33.06 8.70
CA THR A 52 -12.34 -31.92 9.62
C THR A 52 -11.55 -32.19 10.92
N ALA A 53 -10.37 -31.55 11.06
CA ALA A 53 -9.63 -31.54 12.30
C ALA A 53 -10.43 -30.72 13.33
N HIS A 54 -11.46 -31.32 13.91
CA HIS A 54 -12.16 -30.77 15.06
C HIS A 54 -11.25 -30.88 16.28
N GLY A 55 -10.82 -29.75 16.84
CA GLY A 55 -10.58 -29.69 18.29
C GLY A 55 -9.18 -29.39 18.80
N GLN A 56 -8.27 -28.81 18.00
CA GLN A 56 -7.18 -28.05 18.64
C GLN A 56 -7.75 -26.75 19.20
N SER A 57 -7.47 -26.49 20.48
CA SER A 57 -7.81 -25.21 21.10
C SER A 57 -7.04 -24.09 20.41
N PHE A 58 -7.76 -23.06 19.98
CA PHE A 58 -7.18 -21.86 19.42
C PHE A 58 -6.73 -20.91 20.53
N SER A 59 -5.55 -20.32 20.35
CA SER A 59 -5.11 -19.15 21.10
C SER A 59 -4.18 -18.32 20.23
N GLU A 60 -4.15 -17.00 20.43
CA GLU A 60 -3.22 -16.12 19.71
C GLU A 60 -1.77 -16.49 20.03
N GLY A 61 -1.48 -16.89 21.28
CA GLY A 61 -0.16 -17.40 21.66
C GLY A 61 0.28 -18.64 20.87
N ALA A 62 -0.64 -19.49 20.42
CA ALA A 62 -0.31 -20.63 19.56
C ALA A 62 0.10 -20.19 18.15
N ILE A 63 -0.47 -19.10 17.62
CA ILE A 63 -0.08 -18.52 16.33
C ILE A 63 1.32 -17.90 16.45
N THR A 64 1.58 -17.15 17.53
CA THR A 64 2.91 -16.60 17.81
C THR A 64 3.97 -17.69 17.97
N ALA A 65 3.69 -18.73 18.75
CA ALA A 65 4.60 -19.85 18.94
C ALA A 65 4.86 -20.63 17.63
N LEU A 66 3.86 -20.72 16.74
CA LEU A 66 4.05 -21.31 15.42
C LEU A 66 5.00 -20.46 14.56
N ALA A 67 4.87 -19.13 14.56
CA ALA A 67 5.79 -18.24 13.84
C ALA A 67 7.23 -18.35 14.38
N GLU A 68 7.40 -18.32 15.69
CA GLU A 68 8.71 -18.52 16.35
C GLU A 68 9.33 -19.87 15.97
N HIS A 69 8.52 -20.94 16.00
CA HIS A 69 8.96 -22.27 15.61
C HIS A 69 9.42 -22.32 14.15
N LEU A 70 8.68 -21.68 13.24
CA LEU A 70 9.07 -21.60 11.83
C LEU A 70 10.39 -20.84 11.66
N ALA A 71 10.56 -19.70 12.34
CA ALA A 71 11.81 -18.94 12.31
C ALA A 71 13.02 -19.70 12.87
N SER A 72 12.81 -20.67 13.75
CA SER A 72 13.90 -21.53 14.27
C SER A 72 14.47 -22.52 13.23
N LYS A 73 13.85 -22.63 12.04
CA LYS A 73 14.20 -23.59 10.98
C LYS A 73 14.43 -22.87 9.65
N PRO A 74 15.21 -23.46 8.72
CA PRO A 74 15.28 -22.96 7.36
C PRO A 74 13.91 -22.91 6.68
N PHE A 75 13.69 -21.90 5.85
CA PHE A 75 12.51 -21.79 5.00
C PHE A 75 12.42 -22.95 4.00
N VAL A 76 11.21 -23.48 3.82
CA VAL A 76 10.91 -24.53 2.84
C VAL A 76 9.81 -24.04 1.90
N PRO A 77 10.06 -23.87 0.59
CA PRO A 77 9.04 -23.40 -0.35
C PRO A 77 7.87 -24.38 -0.49
N ASP A 78 6.71 -23.89 -0.94
CA ASP A 78 5.56 -24.73 -1.24
C ASP A 78 5.86 -25.71 -2.39
N PRO A 79 5.20 -26.89 -2.42
CA PRO A 79 5.16 -27.70 -3.62
C PRO A 79 4.62 -26.92 -4.82
N PRO A 80 5.15 -27.17 -6.03
CA PRO A 80 4.69 -26.49 -7.23
C PRO A 80 3.22 -26.81 -7.51
N VAL A 81 2.50 -25.83 -8.05
CA VAL A 81 1.16 -26.02 -8.62
C VAL A 81 1.29 -26.86 -9.90
N PRO A 82 0.30 -27.71 -10.27
CA PRO A 82 0.24 -28.31 -11.60
C PRO A 82 0.49 -27.29 -12.73
N GLN A 83 1.27 -27.68 -13.74
CA GLN A 83 1.72 -26.76 -14.80
C GLN A 83 0.54 -26.22 -15.60
N GLU A 84 -0.50 -27.01 -15.79
CA GLU A 84 -1.73 -26.65 -16.50
C GLU A 84 -2.48 -25.49 -15.82
N LEU A 85 -2.33 -25.33 -14.51
CA LEU A 85 -2.88 -24.19 -13.77
C LEU A 85 -1.95 -22.97 -13.84
N ILE A 86 -0.64 -23.19 -13.95
CA ILE A 86 0.35 -22.11 -14.08
C ILE A 86 0.28 -21.46 -15.47
N ASP A 87 0.02 -22.24 -16.51
CA ASP A 87 0.00 -21.80 -17.90
C ASP A 87 -1.32 -21.13 -18.33
N LEU A 88 -2.29 -21.00 -17.40
CA LEU A 88 -3.50 -20.24 -17.65
C LEU A 88 -3.16 -18.77 -17.88
N ASP A 89 -3.65 -18.21 -18.98
CA ASP A 89 -3.71 -16.76 -19.13
C ASP A 89 -4.87 -16.18 -18.28
N TYR A 90 -4.93 -14.86 -18.21
CA TYR A 90 -5.96 -14.14 -17.47
C TYR A 90 -7.38 -14.55 -17.88
N ASP A 91 -7.62 -14.70 -19.19
CA ASP A 91 -8.94 -15.01 -19.74
C ASP A 91 -9.40 -16.43 -19.43
N ALA A 92 -8.47 -17.38 -19.36
CA ALA A 92 -8.73 -18.73 -18.90
C ALA A 92 -8.91 -18.77 -17.39
N TYR A 93 -8.04 -18.12 -16.61
CA TYR A 93 -8.08 -18.15 -15.15
C TYR A 93 -9.39 -17.58 -14.58
N ARG A 94 -9.89 -16.46 -15.14
CA ARG A 94 -11.17 -15.86 -14.69
C ARG A 94 -12.41 -16.73 -14.94
N LYS A 95 -12.30 -17.80 -15.72
CA LYS A 95 -13.37 -18.79 -15.92
C LYS A 95 -13.46 -19.81 -14.77
N ILE A 96 -12.50 -19.78 -13.84
CA ILE A 96 -12.54 -20.50 -12.56
C ILE A 96 -13.09 -19.52 -11.52
N ALA A 97 -14.37 -19.68 -11.16
CA ALA A 97 -15.07 -18.76 -10.27
C ALA A 97 -15.51 -19.46 -8.98
N TRP A 98 -15.45 -18.78 -7.84
CA TRP A 98 -16.10 -19.26 -6.63
C TRP A 98 -17.63 -19.28 -6.82
N LYS A 99 -18.32 -20.24 -6.19
CA LYS A 99 -19.78 -20.31 -6.13
C LYS A 99 -20.30 -19.45 -4.96
N PRO A 100 -20.92 -18.29 -5.19
CA PRO A 100 -21.29 -17.37 -4.09
C PRO A 100 -22.29 -17.95 -3.08
N GLU A 101 -23.06 -18.97 -3.45
CA GLU A 101 -23.92 -19.72 -2.54
C GLU A 101 -23.15 -20.57 -1.52
N MET A 102 -21.88 -20.87 -1.80
CA MET A 102 -20.98 -21.66 -0.95
C MET A 102 -20.14 -20.79 0.00
N SER A 103 -20.28 -19.46 -0.03
CA SER A 103 -19.53 -18.55 0.83
C SER A 103 -19.68 -18.93 2.30
N LEU A 104 -18.56 -18.89 3.04
CA LEU A 104 -18.50 -19.33 4.42
C LEU A 104 -19.52 -18.58 5.26
N TRP A 105 -20.33 -19.34 6.02
CA TRP A 105 -21.39 -18.84 6.90
C TRP A 105 -22.56 -18.11 6.23
N ARG A 106 -22.66 -18.15 4.89
CA ARG A 106 -23.83 -17.65 4.18
C ARG A 106 -25.13 -18.32 4.63
N TYR A 107 -25.09 -19.64 4.88
CA TYR A 107 -26.22 -20.42 5.37
C TYR A 107 -26.71 -20.01 6.77
N LEU A 108 -25.92 -19.21 7.50
CA LEU A 108 -26.28 -18.62 8.79
C LEU A 108 -26.79 -17.18 8.65
N ASP A 109 -26.89 -16.66 7.43
CA ASP A 109 -27.12 -15.23 7.15
C ASP A 109 -26.11 -14.33 7.90
N ALA A 110 -24.86 -14.79 7.98
CA ALA A 110 -23.83 -14.07 8.73
C ALA A 110 -23.56 -12.69 8.09
N PRO A 111 -23.35 -11.64 8.91
CA PRO A 111 -23.12 -10.28 8.43
C PRO A 111 -21.79 -10.17 7.66
N ILE A 112 -20.84 -11.06 7.94
CA ILE A 112 -19.56 -11.16 7.26
C ILE A 112 -19.39 -12.60 6.80
N GLN A 113 -19.01 -12.77 5.54
CA GLN A 113 -18.79 -14.05 4.88
C GLN A 113 -17.40 -14.07 4.26
N ALA A 114 -16.97 -15.23 3.76
CA ALA A 114 -15.72 -15.34 3.03
C ALA A 114 -15.82 -16.27 1.82
N GLU A 115 -15.04 -15.95 0.79
CA GLU A 115 -14.89 -16.73 -0.44
C GLU A 115 -13.43 -17.12 -0.60
N LEU A 116 -13.16 -18.36 -1.01
CA LEU A 116 -11.78 -18.85 -1.11
C LEU A 116 -11.29 -18.72 -2.55
N MET A 117 -9.99 -18.52 -2.71
CA MET A 117 -9.37 -18.29 -4.01
C MET A 117 -8.67 -19.56 -4.51
N HIS A 118 -8.84 -19.87 -5.79
CA HIS A 118 -8.19 -21.00 -6.45
C HIS A 118 -6.69 -20.71 -6.67
N ARG A 119 -5.83 -21.73 -6.75
CA ARG A 119 -4.43 -21.58 -7.17
C ARG A 119 -4.29 -21.69 -8.69
N GLY A 120 -3.48 -20.83 -9.30
CA GLY A 120 -3.28 -20.80 -10.75
C GLY A 120 -2.79 -19.44 -11.23
N ASP A 121 -2.28 -19.40 -12.45
CA ASP A 121 -1.64 -18.22 -13.05
C ASP A 121 -0.58 -17.63 -12.10
N ILE A 122 -0.77 -16.40 -11.61
CA ILE A 122 0.12 -15.70 -10.68
C ILE A 122 -0.11 -16.11 -9.21
N LEU A 123 -1.26 -16.68 -8.87
CA LEU A 123 -1.66 -17.07 -7.52
C LEU A 123 -1.15 -18.48 -7.18
N ARG A 124 0.17 -18.60 -7.00
CA ARG A 124 0.86 -19.89 -6.90
C ARG A 124 1.10 -20.38 -5.49
N ASN A 125 1.17 -19.50 -4.50
CA ASN A 125 1.47 -19.87 -3.11
C ASN A 125 0.29 -20.63 -2.49
N LYS A 126 0.62 -21.63 -1.67
CA LYS A 126 -0.37 -22.37 -0.89
C LYS A 126 -0.73 -21.57 0.35
N VAL A 127 -2.03 -21.38 0.56
CA VAL A 127 -2.58 -20.81 1.79
C VAL A 127 -3.51 -21.82 2.44
N GLN A 128 -3.12 -22.33 3.61
CA GLN A 128 -4.00 -23.16 4.42
C GLN A 128 -5.11 -22.30 5.03
N ILE A 129 -6.36 -22.63 4.75
CA ILE A 129 -7.51 -21.90 5.30
C ILE A 129 -8.06 -22.64 6.52
N ASN A 130 -8.22 -21.91 7.61
CA ASN A 130 -8.79 -22.42 8.85
C ASN A 130 -9.90 -21.48 9.33
N THR A 131 -10.90 -22.03 10.00
CA THR A 131 -11.88 -21.26 10.76
C THR A 131 -11.66 -21.45 12.26
N VAL A 132 -11.98 -20.44 13.05
CA VAL A 132 -11.97 -20.48 14.51
C VAL A 132 -13.39 -20.33 15.01
N GLN A 133 -13.90 -21.37 15.66
CA GLN A 133 -15.25 -21.42 16.19
C GLN A 133 -15.22 -22.04 17.59
N ASP A 134 -15.86 -21.37 18.56
CA ASP A 134 -15.99 -21.86 19.94
C ASP A 134 -14.62 -22.23 20.57
N GLY A 135 -13.60 -21.42 20.25
CA GLY A 135 -12.22 -21.63 20.68
C GLY A 135 -11.52 -22.83 20.03
N LYS A 136 -12.04 -23.37 18.93
CA LYS A 136 -11.47 -24.51 18.21
C LYS A 136 -11.13 -24.15 16.77
N VAL A 137 -10.02 -24.69 16.29
CA VAL A 137 -9.62 -24.60 14.88
C VAL A 137 -10.32 -25.68 14.07
N VAL A 138 -10.79 -25.34 12.86
CA VAL A 138 -11.21 -26.28 11.82
C VAL A 138 -10.50 -25.93 10.52
N THR A 139 -9.68 -26.83 10.01
CA THR A 139 -9.01 -26.65 8.71
C THR A 139 -9.96 -27.00 7.57
N LEU A 140 -10.06 -26.12 6.57
CA LEU A 140 -10.84 -26.34 5.37
C LEU A 140 -9.95 -27.00 4.32
N ALA A 141 -10.26 -28.26 3.99
CA ALA A 141 -9.61 -28.93 2.88
C ALA A 141 -10.02 -28.27 1.56
N PHE A 142 -9.15 -28.37 0.55
CA PHE A 142 -9.51 -27.96 -0.80
C PHE A 142 -10.65 -28.82 -1.35
N ASP A 143 -11.66 -28.15 -1.88
CA ASP A 143 -12.76 -28.80 -2.60
C ASP A 143 -13.02 -28.08 -3.92
N ARG A 144 -12.71 -28.76 -5.01
CA ARG A 144 -12.95 -28.26 -6.37
C ARG A 144 -14.42 -27.92 -6.60
N ASN A 145 -15.35 -28.56 -5.90
CA ASN A 145 -16.78 -28.37 -6.11
C ASN A 145 -17.30 -27.04 -5.56
N LEU A 146 -16.49 -26.32 -4.77
CA LEU A 146 -16.76 -24.94 -4.34
C LEU A 146 -16.54 -23.93 -5.47
N PHE A 147 -15.91 -24.35 -6.56
CA PHE A 147 -15.65 -23.56 -7.74
C PHE A 147 -16.51 -24.02 -8.91
N GLU A 148 -16.83 -23.09 -9.79
CA GLU A 148 -17.34 -23.32 -11.12
C GLU A 148 -16.21 -23.15 -12.14
N TYR A 149 -16.06 -24.15 -13.00
CA TYR A 149 -15.11 -24.13 -14.12
C TYR A 149 -15.93 -23.97 -15.39
N ARG A 150 -15.65 -22.95 -16.20
CA ARG A 150 -16.44 -22.63 -17.39
C ARG A 150 -15.62 -22.82 -18.67
N GLY A 151 -16.24 -23.32 -19.74
CA GLY A 151 -15.60 -23.42 -21.05
C GLY A 151 -14.41 -24.38 -21.09
N ASP A 152 -13.27 -23.90 -21.57
CA ASP A 152 -12.04 -24.66 -21.79
C ASP A 152 -11.33 -25.12 -20.51
N VAL A 153 -11.62 -24.50 -19.36
CA VAL A 153 -11.01 -24.88 -18.07
C VAL A 153 -11.73 -26.02 -17.34
N VAL A 154 -12.86 -26.54 -17.87
CA VAL A 154 -13.64 -27.63 -17.25
C VAL A 154 -12.82 -28.91 -17.05
N GLY A 155 -11.90 -29.19 -17.99
CA GLY A 155 -11.09 -30.41 -18.02
C GLY A 155 -9.77 -30.33 -17.26
N LEU A 156 -9.50 -29.24 -16.52
CA LEU A 156 -8.23 -29.08 -15.82
C LEU A 156 -8.00 -30.18 -14.77
N PRO A 157 -6.76 -30.66 -14.62
CA PRO A 157 -6.41 -31.63 -13.61
C PRO A 157 -6.35 -30.95 -12.22
N VAL A 158 -7.53 -30.82 -11.60
CA VAL A 158 -7.66 -30.25 -10.25
C VAL A 158 -7.95 -31.37 -9.26
N ASP A 159 -6.96 -31.66 -8.41
CA ASP A 159 -7.07 -32.58 -7.28
C ASP A 159 -7.01 -31.85 -5.93
N ALA A 160 -7.08 -32.59 -4.83
CA ALA A 160 -7.06 -32.04 -3.48
C ALA A 160 -5.71 -31.38 -3.09
N GLY A 161 -4.62 -31.70 -3.78
CA GLY A 161 -3.29 -31.14 -3.54
C GLY A 161 -3.10 -29.73 -4.11
N VAL A 162 -4.08 -29.23 -4.88
CA VAL A 162 -4.05 -27.86 -5.41
C VAL A 162 -4.14 -26.83 -4.29
N ASP A 163 -4.88 -27.08 -3.19
CA ASP A 163 -5.07 -26.11 -2.09
C ASP A 163 -5.63 -24.73 -2.52
N TYR A 164 -5.81 -23.82 -1.57
CA TYR A 164 -6.29 -22.46 -1.82
C TYR A 164 -5.12 -21.48 -1.97
N ALA A 165 -5.36 -20.37 -2.68
CA ALA A 165 -4.41 -19.27 -2.87
C ALA A 165 -4.60 -18.10 -1.89
N GLY A 166 -5.72 -18.08 -1.17
CA GLY A 166 -6.13 -16.92 -0.38
C GLY A 166 -7.63 -16.90 -0.13
N MET A 167 -8.13 -15.75 0.33
CA MET A 167 -9.55 -15.54 0.58
C MET A 167 -9.97 -14.08 0.41
N LYS A 168 -11.26 -13.88 0.15
CA LYS A 168 -11.95 -12.61 0.11
C LYS A 168 -12.95 -12.52 1.24
N LEU A 169 -13.12 -11.34 1.81
CA LEU A 169 -14.13 -11.02 2.82
C LEU A 169 -15.29 -10.28 2.17
N ILE A 170 -16.50 -10.76 2.45
CA ILE A 170 -17.76 -10.25 1.90
C ILE A 170 -18.58 -9.69 3.06
N GLY A 171 -19.08 -8.46 2.95
CA GLY A 171 -19.70 -7.75 4.06
C GLY A 171 -20.51 -6.53 3.63
N PRO A 172 -21.17 -5.84 4.57
CA PRO A 172 -22.01 -4.69 4.26
C PRO A 172 -21.16 -3.45 3.98
N LEU A 173 -21.32 -2.85 2.80
CA LEU A 173 -20.82 -1.51 2.51
C LEU A 173 -21.98 -0.50 2.46
N PRO A 174 -21.83 0.71 3.02
CA PRO A 174 -22.84 1.76 2.93
C PRO A 174 -23.37 1.95 1.50
N GLY A 175 -24.70 2.02 1.36
CA GLY A 175 -25.36 2.19 0.05
C GLY A 175 -25.48 0.93 -0.82
N ALA A 176 -24.79 -0.17 -0.49
CA ALA A 176 -24.91 -1.42 -1.22
C ALA A 176 -26.19 -2.18 -0.84
N LYS A 177 -26.91 -2.71 -1.85
CA LYS A 177 -28.13 -3.52 -1.64
C LYS A 177 -27.83 -4.94 -1.13
N TYR A 178 -26.67 -5.47 -1.48
CA TYR A 178 -26.20 -6.81 -1.14
C TYR A 178 -24.83 -6.70 -0.49
N LEU A 179 -24.40 -7.75 0.22
CA LEU A 179 -23.02 -7.83 0.71
C LEU A 179 -22.06 -7.77 -0.48
N GLN A 180 -20.95 -7.06 -0.30
CA GLN A 180 -19.93 -6.84 -1.31
C GLN A 180 -18.58 -7.36 -0.80
N GLU A 181 -17.72 -7.73 -1.73
CA GLU A 181 -16.29 -7.88 -1.44
C GLU A 181 -15.76 -6.53 -0.90
N PHE A 182 -15.07 -6.57 0.23
CA PHE A 182 -14.47 -5.35 0.82
C PHE A 182 -13.00 -5.51 1.19
N PHE A 183 -12.49 -6.75 1.20
CA PHE A 183 -11.10 -7.03 1.54
C PHE A 183 -10.65 -8.38 0.97
N ALA A 184 -9.41 -8.50 0.52
CA ALA A 184 -8.85 -9.73 -0.04
C ALA A 184 -7.41 -9.97 0.41
N PHE A 185 -7.06 -11.23 0.66
CA PHE A 185 -5.71 -11.72 0.92
C PHE A 185 -5.30 -12.64 -0.23
N ALA A 186 -4.32 -12.24 -1.04
CA ALA A 186 -3.90 -13.01 -2.21
C ALA A 186 -2.52 -12.60 -2.73
N GLY A 187 -1.69 -13.60 -3.05
CA GLY A 187 -0.36 -13.39 -3.65
C GLY A 187 0.70 -12.98 -2.61
N ALA A 188 1.78 -13.76 -2.49
CA ALA A 188 2.81 -13.55 -1.47
C ALA A 188 2.22 -13.20 -0.09
N SER A 189 2.43 -11.96 0.38
CA SER A 189 1.81 -11.42 1.60
C SER A 189 0.94 -10.18 1.36
N TYR A 190 0.36 -10.06 0.17
CA TYR A 190 -0.46 -8.90 -0.20
C TYR A 190 -1.89 -9.01 0.34
N PHE A 191 -2.46 -7.86 0.60
CA PHE A 191 -3.89 -7.69 0.83
C PHE A 191 -4.36 -6.32 0.31
N ARG A 192 -5.63 -6.25 -0.11
CA ARG A 192 -6.26 -5.02 -0.62
C ARG A 192 -7.66 -4.88 -0.02
N GLY A 193 -8.13 -3.65 0.11
CA GLY A 193 -9.48 -3.34 0.61
C GLY A 193 -10.14 -2.25 -0.21
N ILE A 194 -11.47 -2.18 -0.11
CA ILE A 194 -12.28 -1.12 -0.71
C ILE A 194 -13.36 -0.66 0.27
N SER A 195 -13.75 0.59 0.15
CA SER A 195 -14.87 1.23 0.82
C SER A 195 -16.08 1.33 -0.08
N ALA A 196 -17.19 1.84 0.44
CA ALA A 196 -18.40 2.08 -0.34
C ALA A 196 -18.10 2.87 -1.63
N GLY A 197 -18.57 2.34 -2.77
CA GLY A 197 -18.43 2.98 -4.08
C GLY A 197 -17.07 2.83 -4.77
N GLN A 198 -16.07 2.24 -4.09
CA GLN A 198 -14.72 2.09 -4.63
C GLN A 198 -14.55 0.82 -5.46
N VAL A 199 -13.50 0.80 -6.29
CA VAL A 199 -12.97 -0.39 -6.96
C VAL A 199 -11.53 -0.64 -6.50
N TYR A 200 -10.98 -1.83 -6.75
CA TYR A 200 -9.61 -2.13 -6.35
C TYR A 200 -8.59 -1.21 -7.05
N GLY A 201 -7.61 -0.77 -6.26
CA GLY A 201 -6.42 -0.05 -6.72
C GLY A 201 -5.21 -0.49 -5.90
N ALA A 202 -4.63 0.44 -5.12
CA ALA A 202 -3.48 0.19 -4.27
C ALA A 202 -3.61 -1.06 -3.37
N SER A 203 -2.47 -1.73 -3.14
CA SER A 203 -2.31 -2.84 -2.21
C SER A 203 -1.51 -2.43 -0.99
N ALA A 204 -1.69 -3.19 0.08
CA ALA A 204 -0.70 -3.32 1.13
C ALA A 204 -0.02 -4.70 1.06
N ARG A 205 1.13 -4.84 1.72
CA ARG A 205 1.72 -6.14 2.05
C ARG A 205 2.01 -6.21 3.54
N ALA A 206 2.02 -7.41 4.08
CA ALA A 206 2.33 -7.64 5.49
C ALA A 206 3.77 -7.25 5.85
N LEU A 207 4.73 -7.42 4.93
CA LEU A 207 6.14 -7.04 5.06
C LEU A 207 6.83 -7.05 3.69
N ALA A 208 7.90 -6.27 3.53
CA ALA A 208 8.84 -6.41 2.41
C ALA A 208 10.29 -6.44 2.91
N ILE A 209 11.15 -7.22 2.26
CA ILE A 209 12.54 -7.45 2.67
C ILE A 209 13.46 -7.06 1.51
N ASP A 210 14.46 -6.24 1.81
CA ASP A 210 15.46 -5.76 0.83
C ASP A 210 14.87 -5.03 -0.40
N ILE A 211 13.60 -4.60 -0.34
CA ILE A 211 12.92 -3.81 -1.37
C ILE A 211 13.66 -2.51 -1.67
N GLY A 212 13.79 -2.19 -2.97
CA GLY A 212 14.48 -0.97 -3.43
C GLY A 212 15.97 -0.91 -3.07
N THR A 213 16.59 -2.05 -2.77
CA THR A 213 18.04 -2.16 -2.58
C THR A 213 18.71 -2.78 -3.82
N PRO A 214 20.06 -2.76 -3.92
CA PRO A 214 20.78 -3.53 -4.95
C PRO A 214 20.68 -5.06 -4.81
N ARG A 215 20.06 -5.59 -3.75
CA ARG A 215 19.81 -7.04 -3.57
C ARG A 215 18.49 -7.43 -4.22
N VAL A 216 18.31 -8.73 -4.43
CA VAL A 216 17.02 -9.29 -4.85
C VAL A 216 16.03 -9.09 -3.70
N GLU A 217 14.91 -8.45 -3.99
CA GLU A 217 13.80 -8.34 -3.04
C GLU A 217 13.31 -9.73 -2.64
N GLU A 218 13.15 -9.94 -1.35
CA GLU A 218 12.53 -11.14 -0.82
C GLU A 218 11.05 -10.84 -0.52
N PHE A 219 10.18 -11.71 -1.03
CA PHE A 219 8.72 -11.61 -0.88
C PHE A 219 8.24 -12.64 0.14
N PRO A 220 7.97 -12.25 1.39
CA PRO A 220 7.37 -13.16 2.34
C PRO A 220 6.00 -13.64 1.87
N ILE A 221 5.64 -14.86 2.26
CA ILE A 221 4.39 -15.50 1.84
C ILE A 221 3.50 -15.82 3.02
N VAL A 222 2.19 -15.65 2.85
CA VAL A 222 1.19 -16.12 3.82
C VAL A 222 1.06 -17.63 3.67
N ARG A 223 1.31 -18.38 4.74
CA ARG A 223 1.19 -19.85 4.79
C ARG A 223 -0.19 -20.32 5.20
N GLY A 224 -0.86 -19.55 6.03
CA GLY A 224 -2.16 -19.92 6.54
C GLY A 224 -2.92 -18.75 7.13
N LEU A 225 -4.24 -18.89 7.07
CA LEU A 225 -5.22 -17.94 7.58
C LEU A 225 -6.15 -18.65 8.56
N TRP A 226 -6.48 -17.99 9.66
CA TRP A 226 -7.46 -18.42 10.65
C TRP A 226 -8.55 -17.35 10.74
N LEU A 227 -9.70 -17.60 10.13
CA LEU A 227 -10.82 -16.68 10.14
C LEU A 227 -11.75 -17.00 11.32
N GLN A 228 -11.96 -16.04 12.22
CA GLN A 228 -12.93 -16.19 13.29
C GLN A 228 -14.34 -16.25 12.72
N ARG A 229 -15.15 -17.22 13.14
CA ARG A 229 -16.58 -17.23 12.85
C ARG A 229 -17.22 -15.96 13.45
N PRO A 230 -17.87 -15.11 12.64
CA PRO A 230 -18.51 -13.91 13.14
C PRO A 230 -19.65 -14.27 14.09
N GLU A 231 -19.77 -13.48 15.15
CA GLU A 231 -21.00 -13.41 15.94
C GLU A 231 -22.15 -12.82 15.12
N VAL A 232 -23.38 -13.01 15.58
CA VAL A 232 -24.61 -12.60 14.87
C VAL A 232 -24.62 -11.11 14.51
N ASP A 233 -24.03 -10.26 15.35
CA ASP A 233 -23.97 -8.80 15.19
C ASP A 233 -22.57 -8.26 14.89
N ALA A 234 -21.64 -9.15 14.51
CA ALA A 234 -20.24 -8.81 14.25
C ALA A 234 -20.11 -7.63 13.27
N LYS A 235 -19.27 -6.67 13.65
CA LYS A 235 -18.96 -5.48 12.84
C LYS A 235 -17.62 -5.56 12.14
N ALA A 236 -16.79 -6.52 12.52
CA ALA A 236 -15.46 -6.71 11.97
C ALA A 236 -15.18 -8.19 11.74
N ALA A 237 -14.38 -8.48 10.72
CA ALA A 237 -13.77 -9.78 10.50
C ALA A 237 -12.47 -9.84 11.28
N ARG A 238 -12.25 -10.90 12.05
CA ARG A 238 -10.95 -11.17 12.67
C ARG A 238 -10.25 -12.31 11.95
N VAL A 239 -9.03 -12.05 11.49
CA VAL A 239 -8.20 -13.00 10.77
C VAL A 239 -6.82 -13.06 11.41
N TRP A 240 -6.34 -14.24 11.75
CA TRP A 240 -4.92 -14.43 12.07
C TRP A 240 -4.19 -15.03 10.87
N ALA A 241 -2.92 -14.69 10.70
CA ALA A 241 -2.10 -15.20 9.61
C ALA A 241 -0.71 -15.60 10.08
N ILE A 242 -0.14 -16.59 9.39
CA ILE A 242 1.28 -16.92 9.47
C ILE A 242 1.96 -16.47 8.19
N LEU A 243 2.98 -15.63 8.35
CA LEU A 243 3.89 -15.19 7.30
C LEU A 243 5.21 -15.96 7.42
N ASP A 244 5.81 -16.33 6.29
CA ASP A 244 7.06 -17.08 6.27
C ASP A 244 7.88 -16.77 5.01
N SER A 245 9.21 -16.81 5.14
CA SER A 245 10.17 -16.40 4.09
C SER A 245 11.58 -16.89 4.41
N HIS A 246 12.59 -16.66 3.58
CA HIS A 246 13.98 -17.04 3.89
C HIS A 246 14.54 -16.30 5.11
N ALA A 247 14.17 -15.04 5.32
CA ALA A 247 14.68 -14.18 6.37
C ALA A 247 13.84 -14.16 7.64
N VAL A 248 12.52 -14.37 7.55
CA VAL A 248 11.60 -14.09 8.65
C VAL A 248 10.36 -14.97 8.63
N ALA A 249 9.84 -15.31 9.82
CA ALA A 249 8.46 -15.76 10.01
C ALA A 249 7.72 -14.79 10.94
N GLY A 250 6.40 -14.70 10.80
CA GLY A 250 5.60 -13.74 11.55
C GLY A 250 4.19 -14.23 11.85
N ALA A 251 3.68 -13.83 13.01
CA ALA A 251 2.29 -14.00 13.41
C ALA A 251 1.57 -12.67 13.27
N TYR A 252 0.44 -12.65 12.58
CA TYR A 252 -0.36 -11.44 12.35
C TYR A 252 -1.79 -11.65 12.84
N ARG A 253 -2.43 -10.56 13.29
CA ARG A 253 -3.87 -10.41 13.43
C ARG A 253 -4.32 -9.21 12.60
N PHE A 254 -5.40 -9.41 11.86
CA PHE A 254 -6.12 -8.40 11.10
C PHE A 254 -7.54 -8.30 11.68
N ASP A 255 -7.94 -7.10 12.07
CA ASP A 255 -9.33 -6.77 12.41
C ASP A 255 -9.88 -5.83 11.34
N VAL A 256 -10.72 -6.36 10.45
CA VAL A 256 -11.20 -5.64 9.26
C VAL A 256 -12.66 -5.23 9.43
N THR A 257 -12.93 -3.94 9.47
CA THR A 257 -14.27 -3.36 9.58
C THR A 257 -14.69 -2.80 8.21
N PRO A 258 -15.69 -3.39 7.52
CA PRO A 258 -16.21 -2.83 6.28
C PRO A 258 -16.92 -1.50 6.54
N GLY A 259 -16.79 -0.53 5.63
CA GLY A 259 -17.43 0.76 5.82
C GLY A 259 -17.02 1.81 4.79
N ASP A 260 -17.11 3.06 5.22
CA ASP A 260 -16.57 4.21 4.52
C ASP A 260 -15.89 5.14 5.55
N PRO A 261 -14.59 4.96 5.82
CA PRO A 261 -13.70 3.99 5.17
C PRO A 261 -13.85 2.56 5.73
N THR A 262 -13.55 1.56 4.90
CA THR A 262 -13.12 0.23 5.36
C THR A 262 -11.79 0.39 6.09
N LYS A 263 -11.72 -0.18 7.29
CA LYS A 263 -10.56 -0.07 8.20
C LYS A 263 -9.98 -1.44 8.48
N CYS A 264 -8.66 -1.54 8.59
CA CYS A 264 -7.97 -2.74 9.03
C CYS A 264 -6.98 -2.38 10.13
N GLU A 265 -7.16 -2.91 11.34
CA GLU A 265 -6.09 -2.91 12.35
C GLU A 265 -5.20 -4.12 12.11
N VAL A 266 -3.88 -3.91 12.13
CA VAL A 266 -2.86 -4.95 12.02
C VAL A 266 -2.05 -4.96 13.30
N ARG A 267 -1.90 -6.15 13.88
CA ARG A 267 -0.93 -6.43 14.94
C ARG A 267 -0.08 -7.62 14.55
N ALA A 268 1.22 -7.55 14.76
CA ALA A 268 2.10 -8.62 14.38
C ALA A 268 3.31 -8.76 15.31
N THR A 269 3.85 -9.97 15.36
CA THR A 269 5.15 -10.27 15.94
C THR A 269 5.97 -11.04 14.92
N LEU A 270 7.13 -10.49 14.56
CA LEU A 270 8.07 -11.11 13.63
C LEU A 270 9.23 -11.78 14.38
N PHE A 271 9.78 -12.82 13.77
CA PHE A 271 10.95 -13.56 14.24
C PHE A 271 11.92 -13.76 13.06
N PHE A 272 13.08 -13.12 13.15
CA PHE A 272 14.06 -13.15 12.06
C PHE A 272 15.02 -14.34 12.21
N ARG A 273 15.23 -15.07 11.10
CA ARG A 273 16.25 -16.12 10.93
C ARG A 273 17.64 -15.52 10.78
N HIS A 274 17.72 -14.36 10.14
CA HIS A 274 18.90 -13.54 9.98
C HIS A 274 18.47 -12.08 9.78
N VAL A 275 19.36 -11.13 10.06
CA VAL A 275 19.08 -9.70 9.87
C VAL A 275 19.22 -9.35 8.39
N PRO A 276 18.17 -8.89 7.70
CA PRO A 276 18.24 -8.46 6.30
C PRO A 276 18.93 -7.09 6.18
N THR A 277 19.16 -6.62 4.96
CA THR A 277 19.72 -5.28 4.74
C THR A 277 18.68 -4.20 5.00
N LYS A 278 17.42 -4.48 4.66
CA LYS A 278 16.29 -3.58 4.88
C LYS A 278 15.04 -4.37 5.27
N VAL A 279 14.38 -3.90 6.33
CA VAL A 279 13.01 -4.29 6.69
C VAL A 279 12.09 -3.14 6.35
N ALA A 280 11.13 -3.37 5.45
CA ALA A 280 10.12 -2.40 5.07
C ALA A 280 8.78 -2.77 5.73
N VAL A 281 8.36 -1.95 6.68
CA VAL A 281 7.15 -2.09 7.50
C VAL A 281 5.98 -1.35 6.83
N ALA A 282 4.79 -1.97 6.93
CA ALA A 282 3.55 -1.51 6.31
C ALA A 282 3.72 -1.05 4.85
N PRO A 283 4.34 -1.87 3.97
CA PRO A 283 4.54 -1.49 2.58
C PRO A 283 3.19 -1.37 1.84
N ALA A 284 3.04 -0.28 1.11
CA ALA A 284 2.00 -0.05 0.13
C ALA A 284 2.57 -0.21 -1.29
N SER A 285 1.78 -0.74 -2.22
CA SER A 285 2.11 -0.83 -3.66
C SER A 285 0.96 -0.26 -4.48
N SER A 286 1.29 0.46 -5.54
CA SER A 286 0.32 1.14 -6.41
C SER A 286 0.90 1.27 -7.82
N MET A 287 0.19 1.95 -8.70
CA MET A 287 0.57 2.17 -10.08
C MET A 287 0.43 3.65 -10.47
N PHE A 288 1.40 4.19 -11.19
CA PHE A 288 1.35 5.50 -11.82
C PHE A 288 2.02 5.46 -13.20
N LEU A 289 1.24 5.68 -14.26
CA LEU A 289 1.78 5.88 -15.61
C LEU A 289 2.01 7.36 -15.90
N TRP A 290 0.93 8.15 -15.92
CA TRP A 290 1.01 9.60 -16.09
C TRP A 290 -0.19 10.28 -15.42
N GLY A 291 0.02 11.54 -15.09
CA GLY A 291 -0.96 12.43 -14.48
C GLY A 291 -0.43 13.85 -14.53
N ASP A 292 -0.88 14.69 -13.61
CA ASP A 292 -0.42 16.07 -13.50
C ASP A 292 1.12 16.22 -13.57
N GLY A 293 1.58 17.21 -14.33
CA GLY A 293 3.00 17.48 -14.56
C GLY A 293 3.70 16.58 -15.60
N PHE A 294 2.99 15.63 -16.21
CA PHE A 294 3.51 14.75 -17.27
C PHE A 294 2.62 14.77 -18.51
N GLU A 295 3.25 14.81 -19.68
CA GLU A 295 2.52 14.65 -20.94
C GLU A 295 2.27 13.17 -21.24
N ASN A 296 1.12 12.88 -21.83
CA ASN A 296 0.85 11.56 -22.39
C ASN A 296 1.61 11.39 -23.72
N LEU A 297 2.80 10.79 -23.64
CA LEU A 297 3.68 10.58 -24.79
C LEU A 297 3.25 9.40 -25.69
N LYS A 298 2.21 8.64 -25.31
CA LYS A 298 1.82 7.39 -25.97
C LYS A 298 0.68 7.52 -26.99
N GLN A 299 0.16 8.72 -27.22
CA GLN A 299 -1.06 8.92 -28.01
C GLN A 299 -2.29 8.18 -27.44
N ASP A 300 -2.24 7.83 -26.16
CA ASP A 300 -3.41 7.38 -25.43
C ASP A 300 -4.34 8.60 -25.23
N ALA A 301 -5.65 8.41 -25.32
CA ALA A 301 -6.61 9.51 -25.21
C ALA A 301 -6.93 9.88 -23.74
N ARG A 302 -6.56 9.01 -22.79
CA ARG A 302 -6.82 9.19 -21.36
C ARG A 302 -5.93 10.31 -20.81
N PRO A 303 -6.49 11.35 -20.14
CA PRO A 303 -5.70 12.44 -19.60
C PRO A 303 -4.74 11.95 -18.50
N GLU A 304 -5.19 11.04 -17.64
CA GLU A 304 -4.42 10.47 -16.54
C GLU A 304 -4.65 8.96 -16.41
N VAL A 305 -3.64 8.23 -15.96
CA VAL A 305 -3.69 6.77 -15.75
C VAL A 305 -2.83 6.42 -14.52
N HIS A 306 -3.50 6.24 -13.38
CA HIS A 306 -2.85 5.89 -12.12
C HIS A 306 -3.86 5.44 -11.05
N ASP A 307 -3.36 4.68 -10.08
CA ASP A 307 -4.07 4.23 -8.88
C ASP A 307 -3.81 5.14 -7.69
N SER A 308 -2.78 5.97 -7.79
CA SER A 308 -2.37 6.95 -6.81
C SER A 308 -1.58 8.06 -7.50
N ASP A 309 -1.69 9.29 -7.00
CA ASP A 309 -1.02 10.50 -7.52
C ASP A 309 0.00 11.10 -6.53
N GLY A 310 0.05 10.62 -5.29
CA GLY A 310 1.02 11.10 -4.30
C GLY A 310 1.24 10.20 -3.10
N LEU A 311 2.38 10.38 -2.45
CA LEU A 311 2.67 9.90 -1.10
C LEU A 311 2.42 11.04 -0.10
N LEU A 312 1.43 10.88 0.77
CA LEU A 312 1.19 11.80 1.88
C LEU A 312 1.92 11.30 3.13
N VAL A 313 2.55 12.20 3.88
CA VAL A 313 3.17 11.92 5.17
C VAL A 313 2.75 12.97 6.19
N HIS A 314 2.29 12.51 7.35
CA HIS A 314 2.01 13.33 8.52
C HIS A 314 3.10 13.08 9.57
N ALA A 315 4.07 13.98 9.64
CA ALA A 315 5.14 13.93 10.62
C ALA A 315 4.68 14.51 11.97
N GLY A 316 5.21 13.95 13.05
CA GLY A 316 4.90 14.35 14.42
C GLY A 316 4.65 13.15 15.34
N VAL A 317 4.71 13.38 16.64
CA VAL A 317 4.32 12.39 17.67
C VAL A 317 2.80 12.26 17.72
N GLU A 318 2.28 11.12 18.18
CA GLU A 318 0.82 10.88 18.24
C GLU A 318 0.07 12.02 18.93
N GLU A 319 -1.14 12.31 18.45
CA GLU A 319 -1.97 13.40 18.99
C GLU A 319 -2.33 13.19 20.47
N THR A 320 -2.51 11.94 20.87
CA THR A 320 -2.75 11.53 22.26
C THR A 320 -1.58 11.87 23.19
N GLU A 321 -0.34 11.76 22.69
CA GLU A 321 0.87 12.06 23.46
C GLU A 321 1.19 13.55 23.50
N ASN A 322 1.03 14.25 22.37
CA ASN A 322 1.25 15.69 22.30
C ASN A 322 0.30 16.35 21.29
N PRO A 323 -0.91 16.73 21.73
CA PRO A 323 -1.92 17.30 20.84
C PRO A 323 -1.51 18.66 20.27
N ASN A 324 -0.62 19.38 20.97
CA ASN A 324 -0.11 20.69 20.56
C ASN A 324 1.31 20.64 19.98
N GLY A 325 1.84 19.44 19.71
CA GLY A 325 3.17 19.27 19.13
C GLY A 325 3.23 19.79 17.69
N PRO A 326 4.41 20.25 17.21
CA PRO A 326 4.56 20.62 15.81
C PRO A 326 4.33 19.40 14.92
N THR A 327 3.46 19.54 13.93
CA THR A 327 3.23 18.54 12.88
C THR A 327 3.53 19.14 11.51
N GLU A 328 3.85 18.27 10.55
CA GLU A 328 4.08 18.64 9.17
C GLU A 328 3.34 17.66 8.26
N TRP A 329 2.54 18.19 7.33
CA TRP A 329 1.99 17.42 6.23
C TRP A 329 2.86 17.63 4.99
N THR A 330 3.33 16.55 4.38
CA THR A 330 4.06 16.58 3.12
C THR A 330 3.35 15.69 2.11
N PHE A 331 2.93 16.26 0.98
CA PHE A 331 2.44 15.51 -0.17
C PHE A 331 3.54 15.44 -1.23
N ARG A 332 4.19 14.29 -1.31
CA ARG A 332 5.17 13.96 -2.35
C ARG A 332 4.42 13.49 -3.60
N ALA A 333 4.16 14.40 -4.52
CA ALA A 333 3.53 14.11 -5.81
C ALA A 333 4.32 13.02 -6.54
N LEU A 334 3.65 12.02 -7.11
CA LEU A 334 4.32 10.97 -7.87
C LEU A 334 4.79 11.50 -9.23
N GLY A 335 5.82 10.87 -9.75
CA GLY A 335 6.26 11.10 -11.11
C GLY A 335 7.02 9.92 -11.68
N GLN A 336 7.44 10.04 -12.93
CA GLN A 336 8.29 9.04 -13.55
C GLN A 336 9.68 9.61 -13.81
N GLN A 337 10.68 9.01 -13.16
CA GLN A 337 12.07 9.14 -13.56
C GLN A 337 12.33 8.18 -14.74
N SER A 338 13.33 8.47 -15.57
CA SER A 338 13.74 7.57 -16.65
C SER A 338 14.50 6.32 -16.17
N TYR A 339 14.64 6.18 -14.86
CA TYR A 339 15.36 5.11 -14.17
C TYR A 339 14.64 4.75 -12.86
N PRO A 340 14.81 3.52 -12.34
CA PRO A 340 14.28 3.16 -11.02
C PRO A 340 14.84 4.08 -9.93
N SER A 341 13.97 4.68 -9.13
CA SER A 341 14.34 5.65 -8.10
C SER A 341 13.76 5.24 -6.76
N VAL A 342 14.56 5.37 -5.70
CA VAL A 342 14.10 5.31 -4.31
C VAL A 342 14.44 6.65 -3.67
N SER A 343 13.40 7.36 -3.22
CA SER A 343 13.56 8.59 -2.44
C SER A 343 13.13 8.35 -1.00
N GLY A 344 13.86 8.91 -0.04
CA GLY A 344 13.57 8.71 1.38
C GLY A 344 13.74 9.99 2.18
N ARG A 345 12.88 10.20 3.19
CA ARG A 345 13.02 11.27 4.18
C ARG A 345 12.99 10.66 5.59
N GLY A 346 13.98 11.04 6.39
CA GLY A 346 14.04 10.64 7.80
C GLY A 346 13.03 11.41 8.65
N TYR A 347 12.40 10.72 9.59
CA TYR A 347 11.47 11.28 10.56
C TYR A 347 11.79 10.75 11.96
N GLY A 348 11.68 11.62 12.98
CA GLY A 348 11.76 11.19 14.38
C GLY A 348 10.52 10.39 14.80
N SER A 349 9.35 10.82 14.33
CA SER A 349 8.06 10.15 14.52
C SER A 349 7.10 10.53 13.40
N ILE A 350 6.14 9.66 13.14
CA ILE A 350 5.07 9.87 12.17
C ILE A 350 3.72 9.59 12.82
N ARG A 351 2.72 10.40 12.48
CA ARG A 351 1.29 10.14 12.77
C ARG A 351 0.64 9.29 11.68
N GLY A 352 1.21 9.30 10.47
CA GLY A 352 0.75 8.45 9.38
C GLY A 352 1.45 8.72 8.06
N PHE A 353 1.31 7.81 7.12
CA PHE A 353 1.76 7.96 5.74
C PHE A 353 0.89 7.10 4.81
N GLY A 354 0.86 7.40 3.52
CA GLY A 354 0.05 6.62 2.59
C GLY A 354 0.13 7.05 1.14
N LEU A 355 -0.21 6.12 0.24
CA LEU A 355 -0.38 6.41 -1.18
C LEU A 355 -1.82 6.90 -1.40
N LEU A 356 -1.98 8.09 -1.97
CA LEU A 356 -3.28 8.72 -2.16
C LEU A 356 -3.72 8.65 -3.62
N GLN A 357 -5.02 8.46 -3.82
CA GLN A 357 -5.73 8.80 -5.03
C GLN A 357 -6.54 10.07 -4.81
N ARG A 358 -5.90 11.22 -4.97
CA ARG A 358 -6.48 12.53 -4.64
C ARG A 358 -7.35 13.06 -5.77
N ASP A 359 -6.95 12.91 -7.04
CA ASP A 359 -7.83 13.22 -8.17
C ASP A 359 -8.91 12.13 -8.33
N ARG A 360 -10.17 12.58 -8.32
CA ARG A 360 -11.36 11.73 -8.42
C ARG A 360 -12.37 12.27 -9.44
N ASP A 361 -11.95 13.16 -10.33
CA ASP A 361 -12.82 13.62 -11.41
C ASP A 361 -12.81 12.58 -12.55
N PRO A 362 -13.93 11.92 -12.88
CA PRO A 362 -13.98 10.96 -13.98
C PRO A 362 -13.51 11.54 -15.32
N ALA A 363 -13.65 12.85 -15.53
CA ALA A 363 -13.20 13.52 -16.76
C ALA A 363 -11.66 13.55 -16.90
N ARG A 364 -10.92 13.34 -15.81
CA ARG A 364 -9.45 13.26 -15.78
C ARG A 364 -8.94 11.89 -16.22
N TYR A 365 -9.76 10.86 -16.15
CA TYR A 365 -9.37 9.50 -16.55
C TYR A 365 -10.02 9.08 -17.86
N ALA A 366 -11.28 9.48 -18.08
CA ALA A 366 -12.05 9.15 -19.27
C ALA A 366 -12.08 7.63 -19.60
N ASP A 367 -12.03 6.79 -18.57
CA ASP A 367 -11.95 5.33 -18.68
C ASP A 367 -13.12 4.67 -17.93
N PRO A 368 -14.18 4.22 -18.66
CA PRO A 368 -15.37 3.66 -18.03
C PRO A 368 -15.18 2.24 -17.49
N GLU A 369 -14.07 1.56 -17.81
CA GLU A 369 -13.82 0.17 -17.43
C GLU A 369 -12.97 0.10 -16.15
N THR A 370 -11.85 0.81 -16.12
CA THR A 370 -10.87 0.72 -15.04
C THR A 370 -11.17 1.62 -13.84
N ARG A 371 -11.99 2.67 -14.05
CA ARG A 371 -12.53 3.59 -13.02
C ARG A 371 -11.50 4.04 -11.99
N TYR A 372 -10.37 4.57 -12.46
CA TYR A 372 -9.26 5.05 -11.64
C TYR A 372 -9.72 6.08 -10.58
N GLU A 373 -10.68 6.94 -10.90
CA GLU A 373 -11.29 7.92 -9.99
C GLU A 373 -11.95 7.29 -8.75
N ASP A 374 -12.30 6.01 -8.82
CA ASP A 374 -12.97 5.26 -7.77
C ASP A 374 -12.00 4.40 -6.95
N ARG A 375 -10.70 4.39 -7.27
CA ARG A 375 -9.69 3.63 -6.52
C ARG A 375 -9.41 4.25 -5.14
N PRO A 376 -9.07 3.46 -4.12
CA PRO A 376 -8.83 3.95 -2.77
C PRO A 376 -7.49 4.66 -2.66
N SER A 377 -7.45 5.70 -1.84
CA SER A 377 -6.24 6.05 -1.11
C SER A 377 -6.00 5.06 0.02
N LEU A 378 -4.75 4.69 0.27
CA LEU A 378 -4.35 3.81 1.35
C LEU A 378 -3.56 4.58 2.40
N TRP A 379 -4.20 4.86 3.55
CA TRP A 379 -3.62 5.62 4.66
C TRP A 379 -3.22 4.70 5.81
N ILE A 380 -1.96 4.76 6.25
CA ILE A 380 -1.40 3.97 7.34
C ILE A 380 -1.17 4.87 8.55
N THR A 381 -1.67 4.44 9.71
CA THR A 381 -1.47 5.12 10.99
C THR A 381 -0.75 4.16 11.94
N PRO A 382 0.46 4.47 12.43
CA PRO A 382 1.13 3.71 13.47
C PRO A 382 0.23 3.48 14.69
N LEU A 383 0.45 2.38 15.40
CA LEU A 383 -0.11 2.15 16.73
C LEU A 383 1.03 1.81 17.70
N PRO A 384 0.82 2.02 19.01
CA PRO A 384 1.75 1.54 20.02
C PRO A 384 2.01 0.02 19.88
N PRO A 385 3.24 -0.45 20.17
CA PRO A 385 3.59 -1.86 20.12
C PRO A 385 2.89 -2.64 21.24
N ASP A 386 1.65 -3.05 20.99
CA ASP A 386 0.95 -4.03 21.83
C ASP A 386 0.69 -5.27 20.96
N PRO A 387 1.51 -6.32 21.08
CA PRO A 387 1.54 -7.40 20.10
C PRO A 387 0.21 -8.12 19.89
N PHE A 388 -0.76 -8.08 20.80
CA PHE A 388 -2.12 -8.60 20.55
C PHE A 388 -3.24 -7.90 21.35
N GLY A 389 -3.05 -6.67 21.83
CA GLY A 389 -4.07 -6.01 22.67
C GLY A 389 -4.04 -6.52 24.11
N THR A 390 -2.91 -7.07 24.54
CA THR A 390 -2.73 -7.69 25.86
C THR A 390 -2.58 -6.66 26.99
N GLY A 391 -2.51 -5.37 26.65
CA GLY A 391 -2.31 -4.29 27.59
C GLY A 391 -0.86 -4.23 28.13
N PRO A 392 -0.49 -3.12 28.81
CA PRO A 392 0.83 -2.96 29.41
C PRO A 392 1.20 -4.14 30.30
N GLY A 393 2.23 -4.90 29.91
CA GLY A 393 2.88 -5.93 30.74
C GLY A 393 2.84 -7.38 30.24
N ALA A 394 2.29 -7.68 29.05
CA ALA A 394 2.07 -9.08 28.66
C ALA A 394 3.19 -9.77 27.86
N VAL A 395 4.27 -9.07 27.54
CA VAL A 395 5.51 -9.72 27.07
C VAL A 395 6.43 -9.87 28.26
N ASN A 396 6.41 -11.03 28.92
CA ASN A 396 7.36 -11.41 29.99
C ASN A 396 7.49 -10.44 31.18
N GLY A 397 6.48 -9.63 31.48
CA GLY A 397 6.56 -8.64 32.56
C GLY A 397 7.50 -7.46 32.26
N ALA A 398 7.85 -7.25 31.00
CA ALA A 398 8.56 -6.05 30.55
C ALA A 398 7.61 -4.85 30.52
N ASP A 399 8.09 -3.68 30.95
CA ASP A 399 7.41 -2.42 30.72
C ASP A 399 7.36 -2.15 29.21
N TRP A 400 6.29 -1.49 28.74
CA TRP A 400 6.14 -1.14 27.32
C TRP A 400 7.27 -0.24 26.79
N ASP A 401 7.99 0.44 27.68
CA ASP A 401 9.19 1.21 27.36
C ASP A 401 10.38 0.34 26.90
N ASP A 402 10.38 -0.95 27.24
CA ASP A 402 11.46 -1.89 26.87
C ASP A 402 11.18 -2.67 25.56
N VAL A 403 9.97 -2.52 24.99
CA VAL A 403 9.60 -3.19 23.74
C VAL A 403 10.05 -2.33 22.55
N PRO A 404 10.80 -2.89 21.57
CA PRO A 404 11.18 -2.17 20.37
C PRO A 404 9.97 -1.55 19.66
N ASN A 405 9.89 -0.22 19.66
CA ASN A 405 8.90 0.49 18.86
C ASN A 405 9.44 0.66 17.44
N VAL A 406 8.90 -0.12 16.50
CA VAL A 406 9.31 -0.06 15.09
C VAL A 406 9.06 1.32 14.46
N TRP A 407 8.19 2.13 15.04
CA TRP A 407 7.85 3.48 14.57
C TRP A 407 8.70 4.58 15.23
N ALA A 408 9.56 4.24 16.19
CA ALA A 408 10.44 5.18 16.86
C ALA A 408 11.66 5.49 15.99
N GLY A 409 11.57 6.58 15.23
CA GLY A 409 12.62 7.01 14.32
C GLY A 409 12.77 6.09 13.11
N GLY A 410 12.94 6.68 11.94
CA GLY A 410 13.08 5.91 10.72
C GLY A 410 12.94 6.76 9.48
N THR A 411 12.68 6.10 8.35
CA THR A 411 12.59 6.74 7.04
C THR A 411 11.32 6.28 6.35
N VAL A 412 10.51 7.22 5.82
CA VAL A 412 9.52 6.87 4.81
C VAL A 412 10.23 6.88 3.47
N GLU A 413 10.22 5.76 2.76
CA GLU A 413 10.78 5.63 1.41
C GLU A 413 9.67 5.47 0.37
N LEU A 414 9.94 5.95 -0.84
CA LEU A 414 9.11 5.86 -2.03
C LEU A 414 9.94 5.30 -3.18
N LEU A 415 9.52 4.18 -3.73
CA LEU A 415 10.00 3.58 -4.97
C LEU A 415 9.14 4.05 -6.13
N GLU A 416 9.80 4.52 -7.17
CA GLU A 416 9.22 4.85 -8.48
C GLU A 416 9.99 4.07 -9.55
N TYR A 417 9.33 3.11 -10.20
CA TYR A 417 9.90 2.33 -11.29
C TYR A 417 9.30 2.79 -12.64
N PRO A 418 10.10 3.04 -13.69
CA PRO A 418 9.55 3.36 -15.00
C PRO A 418 8.87 2.13 -15.59
N THR A 419 7.59 2.24 -15.90
CA THR A 419 6.83 1.21 -16.63
C THR A 419 6.03 1.85 -17.74
N ASP A 420 5.72 1.05 -18.74
CA ASP A 420 4.96 1.46 -19.89
C ASP A 420 3.62 0.69 -19.98
N PHE A 421 3.33 -0.16 -18.98
CA PHE A 421 2.13 -0.98 -18.88
C PHE A 421 1.44 -0.80 -17.53
N GLU A 422 0.15 -0.46 -17.57
CA GLU A 422 -0.71 -0.19 -16.39
C GLU A 422 -1.00 -1.44 -15.56
N GLY A 423 -0.79 -2.64 -16.11
CA GLY A 423 -0.96 -3.88 -15.35
C GLY A 423 0.17 -4.19 -14.36
N PHE A 424 1.21 -3.35 -14.29
CA PHE A 424 2.31 -3.49 -13.34
C PHE A 424 2.29 -2.37 -12.30
N ASP A 425 2.16 -2.75 -11.03
CA ASP A 425 2.43 -1.85 -9.91
C ASP A 425 3.90 -1.40 -9.96
N ASN A 426 4.12 -0.11 -10.17
CA ASN A 426 5.44 0.50 -10.32
C ASN A 426 5.74 1.54 -9.24
N ILE A 427 4.83 1.70 -8.28
CA ILE A 427 4.96 2.59 -7.13
C ILE A 427 4.90 1.75 -5.86
N ALA A 428 5.79 2.04 -4.91
CA ALA A 428 5.67 1.47 -3.58
C ALA A 428 6.18 2.44 -2.51
N ALA A 429 5.53 2.46 -1.35
CA ALA A 429 5.95 3.28 -0.22
C ALA A 429 5.95 2.46 1.06
N TRP A 430 6.89 2.72 1.97
CA TRP A 430 7.03 1.96 3.20
C TRP A 430 7.76 2.75 4.28
N TRP A 431 7.69 2.24 5.51
CA TRP A 431 8.50 2.70 6.62
C TRP A 431 9.72 1.80 6.82
N VAL A 432 10.90 2.39 6.98
CA VAL A 432 12.14 1.71 7.39
C VAL A 432 12.45 2.11 8.83
N PRO A 433 12.27 1.21 9.81
CA PRO A 433 12.60 1.47 11.20
C PRO A 433 14.09 1.77 11.39
N ALA A 434 14.43 2.72 12.28
CA ALA A 434 15.80 2.89 12.76
C ALA A 434 16.24 1.70 13.64
N VAL A 435 15.28 1.07 14.32
CA VAL A 435 15.51 -0.09 15.18
C VAL A 435 15.61 -1.36 14.34
N GLN A 436 16.78 -1.96 14.29
CA GLN A 436 17.02 -3.22 13.58
C GLN A 436 16.52 -4.43 14.38
N PRO A 437 16.06 -5.50 13.73
CA PRO A 437 15.67 -6.73 14.42
C PRO A 437 16.88 -7.49 14.96
N THR A 438 16.70 -8.16 16.10
CA THR A 438 17.64 -9.18 16.60
C THR A 438 17.15 -10.56 16.18
N VAL A 439 18.07 -11.43 15.73
CA VAL A 439 17.74 -12.80 15.30
C VAL A 439 17.09 -13.59 16.44
N GLY A 440 15.97 -14.23 16.16
CA GLY A 440 15.21 -15.06 17.11
C GLY A 440 14.43 -14.29 18.17
N GLU A 441 14.65 -12.98 18.34
CA GLU A 441 13.88 -12.17 19.29
C GLU A 441 12.58 -11.68 18.65
N PRO A 442 11.49 -11.52 19.45
CA PRO A 442 10.26 -10.91 18.98
C PRO A 442 10.48 -9.48 18.48
N TYR A 443 9.96 -9.18 17.30
CA TYR A 443 9.95 -7.84 16.71
C TYR A 443 8.49 -7.42 16.46
N PRO A 444 7.83 -6.80 17.46
CA PRO A 444 6.40 -6.49 17.40
C PRO A 444 6.12 -5.22 16.61
N MET A 445 4.98 -5.18 15.92
CA MET A 445 4.50 -3.99 15.22
C MET A 445 2.97 -3.94 15.23
N ALA A 446 2.43 -2.73 15.27
CA ALA A 446 0.99 -2.49 15.15
C ALA A 446 0.73 -1.21 14.35
N TYR A 447 -0.34 -1.21 13.55
CA TYR A 447 -0.79 -0.07 12.77
C TYR A 447 -2.23 -0.26 12.30
N THR A 448 -2.86 0.80 11.80
CA THR A 448 -4.12 0.71 11.07
C THR A 448 -3.92 1.09 9.61
N LEU A 449 -4.76 0.53 8.74
CA LEU A 449 -4.93 0.92 7.35
C LEU A 449 -6.35 1.41 7.16
N ASN A 450 -6.51 2.54 6.48
CA ASN A 450 -7.81 3.07 6.08
C ASN A 450 -7.83 3.20 4.55
N PHE A 451 -8.84 2.61 3.91
CA PHE A 451 -9.09 2.75 2.47
C PHE A 451 -10.03 3.94 2.27
N VAL A 452 -9.47 5.14 2.13
CA VAL A 452 -10.25 6.40 2.09
C VAL A 452 -10.44 6.89 0.65
N SER A 453 -11.38 7.81 0.45
CA SER A 453 -11.58 8.51 -0.82
C SER A 453 -10.87 9.87 -0.75
N GLY A 454 -9.71 10.00 -1.38
CA GLY A 454 -8.89 11.22 -1.31
C GLY A 454 -8.00 11.25 -0.05
N ASP A 455 -8.00 12.36 0.69
CA ASP A 455 -7.15 12.49 1.88
C ASP A 455 -7.77 11.87 3.14
N PRO A 456 -6.94 11.54 4.15
CA PRO A 456 -7.44 11.25 5.49
C PRO A 456 -8.23 12.46 6.06
N PRO A 457 -9.33 12.22 6.79
CA PRO A 457 -10.26 13.27 7.24
C PRO A 457 -9.63 14.27 8.21
N GLU A 458 -8.58 13.89 8.94
CA GLU A 458 -7.83 14.76 9.84
C GLU A 458 -6.93 15.79 9.13
N HIS A 459 -6.73 15.67 7.81
CA HIS A 459 -5.94 16.65 7.05
C HIS A 459 -6.77 17.89 6.67
N GLU A 460 -6.69 18.92 7.51
CA GLU A 460 -7.45 20.17 7.34
C GLU A 460 -6.69 21.33 6.64
N LEU A 461 -5.38 21.18 6.40
CA LEU A 461 -4.60 22.22 5.70
C LEU A 461 -5.01 22.35 4.23
N GLY A 462 -4.67 23.47 3.60
CA GLY A 462 -4.75 23.61 2.14
C GLY A 462 -3.93 22.52 1.43
N LYS A 463 -4.43 22.02 0.31
CA LYS A 463 -3.92 20.82 -0.38
C LYS A 463 -3.48 21.15 -1.78
N ALA A 464 -2.35 20.61 -2.22
CA ALA A 464 -1.97 20.65 -3.62
C ALA A 464 -2.87 19.70 -4.41
N ALA A 465 -3.72 20.26 -5.26
CA ALA A 465 -4.74 19.52 -6.00
C ALA A 465 -4.46 19.44 -7.50
N ALA A 466 -3.56 20.28 -8.02
CA ALA A 466 -3.07 20.11 -9.37
C ALA A 466 -1.68 20.73 -9.57
N TRP A 467 -0.93 20.22 -10.54
CA TRP A 467 0.34 20.84 -10.95
C TRP A 467 0.67 20.64 -12.42
N THR A 468 1.46 21.56 -12.97
CA THR A 468 1.94 21.48 -14.35
C THR A 468 3.44 21.72 -14.43
N ARG A 469 4.05 21.22 -15.50
CA ARG A 469 5.45 21.34 -15.80
C ARG A 469 5.63 21.65 -17.28
N SER A 470 6.48 22.60 -17.62
CA SER A 470 6.81 22.96 -19.01
C SER A 470 8.20 23.55 -19.13
N ALA A 471 8.78 23.54 -20.33
CA ALA A 471 10.01 24.27 -20.60
C ALA A 471 9.80 25.79 -20.40
N ASP A 472 10.79 26.48 -19.83
CA ASP A 472 10.78 27.93 -19.87
C ASP A 472 11.00 28.40 -21.32
N PRO A 473 10.16 29.30 -21.86
CA PRO A 473 10.28 29.78 -23.23
C PRO A 473 11.56 30.57 -23.51
N ASN A 474 12.23 31.09 -22.47
CA ASN A 474 13.45 31.88 -22.56
C ASN A 474 14.71 31.08 -22.19
N ASP A 475 14.58 29.97 -21.46
CA ASP A 475 15.69 29.07 -21.13
C ASP A 475 15.25 27.60 -21.22
N PRO A 476 15.65 26.85 -22.27
CA PRO A 476 15.24 25.46 -22.46
C PRO A 476 15.81 24.51 -21.38
N LYS A 477 16.77 24.96 -20.58
CA LYS A 477 17.28 24.20 -19.42
C LYS A 477 16.48 24.46 -18.15
N ALA A 478 15.64 25.48 -18.14
CA ALA A 478 14.78 25.81 -17.01
C ALA A 478 13.38 25.23 -17.23
N THR A 479 12.73 24.91 -16.11
CA THR A 479 11.40 24.31 -16.06
C THR A 479 10.47 25.25 -15.32
N ARG A 480 9.35 25.63 -15.93
CA ARG A 480 8.24 26.30 -15.24
C ARG A 480 7.35 25.27 -14.58
N LEU A 481 7.05 25.51 -13.31
CA LEU A 481 6.13 24.74 -12.51
C LEU A 481 4.95 25.62 -12.08
N THR A 482 3.76 25.02 -12.05
CA THR A 482 2.61 25.60 -11.37
C THR A 482 2.07 24.60 -10.37
N VAL A 483 1.67 25.06 -9.19
CA VAL A 483 1.04 24.22 -8.15
C VAL A 483 -0.23 24.91 -7.67
N ASP A 484 -1.36 24.23 -7.75
CA ASP A 484 -2.67 24.72 -7.33
C ASP A 484 -3.03 24.21 -5.94
N PHE A 485 -3.08 25.12 -4.97
CA PHE A 485 -3.54 24.82 -3.62
C PHE A 485 -5.03 25.15 -3.45
N VAL A 486 -5.82 24.15 -3.04
CA VAL A 486 -7.24 24.27 -2.69
C VAL A 486 -7.41 24.22 -1.16
N GLY A 487 -8.56 24.67 -0.65
CA GLY A 487 -8.84 24.64 0.80
C GLY A 487 -8.06 25.67 1.64
N VAL A 488 -7.23 26.52 1.02
CA VAL A 488 -6.46 27.57 1.72
C VAL A 488 -7.42 28.58 2.38
N PRO A 489 -7.27 28.91 3.67
CA PRO A 489 -8.21 29.79 4.37
C PRO A 489 -8.33 31.17 3.70
N LYS A 490 -9.55 31.64 3.44
CA LYS A 490 -9.81 32.85 2.62
C LYS A 490 -9.15 34.13 3.14
N ARG A 491 -9.04 34.30 4.47
CA ARG A 491 -8.54 35.51 5.14
C ARG A 491 -7.10 35.37 5.67
N SER A 492 -6.31 34.48 5.07
CA SER A 492 -4.96 34.13 5.56
C SER A 492 -3.81 34.96 4.98
N ASN A 493 -4.06 35.72 3.89
CA ASN A 493 -3.03 36.45 3.15
C ASN A 493 -1.78 35.58 2.85
N PRO A 494 -1.92 34.50 2.07
CA PRO A 494 -0.88 33.49 1.91
C PRO A 494 0.32 34.03 1.11
N ALA A 495 1.53 33.60 1.51
CA ALA A 495 2.77 33.72 0.75
C ALA A 495 3.38 32.32 0.52
N PRO A 496 3.92 32.05 -0.66
CA PRO A 496 4.63 30.81 -0.94
C PRO A 496 6.00 30.81 -0.27
N ARG A 497 6.38 29.67 0.30
CA ARG A 497 7.77 29.33 0.62
C ARG A 497 8.19 28.19 -0.28
N VAL A 498 9.31 28.39 -0.96
CA VAL A 498 9.89 27.42 -1.90
C VAL A 498 11.26 27.04 -1.41
N THR A 499 11.59 25.76 -1.48
CA THR A 499 12.98 25.30 -1.35
C THR A 499 13.31 24.36 -2.51
N THR A 500 14.55 24.43 -2.97
CA THR A 500 15.06 23.60 -4.05
C THR A 500 16.34 22.88 -3.63
N GLN A 501 16.54 21.67 -4.15
CA GLN A 501 17.78 20.90 -3.99
C GLN A 501 18.21 20.36 -5.35
N GLY A 502 19.48 20.57 -5.72
CA GLY A 502 20.02 20.20 -7.03
C GLY A 502 19.72 21.21 -8.14
N GLY A 503 19.31 22.42 -7.78
CA GLY A 503 19.02 23.52 -8.69
C GLY A 503 18.69 24.82 -7.95
N THR A 504 18.33 25.84 -8.71
CA THR A 504 17.90 27.15 -8.22
C THR A 504 16.46 27.45 -8.63
N ASP A 505 15.71 28.14 -7.78
CA ASP A 505 14.39 28.69 -8.09
C ASP A 505 14.43 30.20 -8.40
N THR A 506 13.56 30.64 -9.32
CA THR A 506 13.29 32.05 -9.65
C THR A 506 11.81 32.25 -9.95
N ASP A 507 11.41 33.51 -10.15
CA ASP A 507 10.07 33.90 -10.65
C ASP A 507 8.90 33.36 -9.82
N ILE A 508 9.10 33.25 -8.50
CA ILE A 508 8.08 32.77 -7.58
C ILE A 508 6.96 33.79 -7.47
N ALA A 509 5.74 33.37 -7.76
CA ALA A 509 4.54 34.18 -7.58
C ALA A 509 3.37 33.35 -7.04
N ILE A 510 2.42 34.02 -6.40
CA ILE A 510 1.15 33.43 -5.99
C ILE A 510 0.00 34.19 -6.64
N ILE A 511 -0.87 33.45 -7.34
CA ILE A 511 -1.97 33.99 -8.12
C ILE A 511 -3.29 33.48 -7.52
N PRO A 512 -4.17 34.38 -7.03
CA PRO A 512 -5.51 34.01 -6.63
C PRO A 512 -6.38 33.67 -7.84
N MET A 513 -7.01 32.49 -7.82
CA MET A 513 -7.96 32.07 -8.85
C MET A 513 -9.39 32.41 -8.44
N ALA A 514 -10.29 32.57 -9.41
CA ALA A 514 -11.69 32.97 -9.17
C ALA A 514 -12.49 32.00 -8.29
N ASN A 515 -12.13 30.71 -8.32
CA ASN A 515 -12.76 29.65 -7.52
C ASN A 515 -12.17 29.54 -6.08
N GLY A 516 -11.21 30.39 -5.71
CA GLY A 516 -10.56 30.38 -4.41
C GLY A 516 -9.25 29.58 -4.34
N THR A 517 -8.87 28.86 -5.42
CA THR A 517 -7.56 28.21 -5.54
C THR A 517 -6.43 29.24 -5.47
N ARG A 518 -5.30 28.86 -4.87
CA ARG A 518 -4.06 29.63 -4.85
C ARG A 518 -3.04 28.94 -5.74
N ARG A 519 -2.76 29.51 -6.90
CA ARG A 519 -1.74 28.99 -7.81
C ARG A 519 -0.39 29.56 -7.46
N VAL A 520 0.58 28.73 -7.11
CA VAL A 520 1.99 29.11 -7.04
C VAL A 520 2.62 28.84 -8.40
N THR A 521 3.33 29.81 -8.94
CA THR A 521 4.18 29.65 -10.14
C THR A 521 5.63 29.82 -9.73
N LEU A 522 6.53 29.03 -10.32
CA LEU A 522 7.97 29.17 -10.14
C LEU A 522 8.71 28.65 -11.36
N THR A 523 9.93 29.13 -11.56
CA THR A 523 10.88 28.58 -12.52
C THR A 523 11.99 27.90 -11.73
N ILE A 524 12.37 26.69 -12.14
CA ILE A 524 13.53 25.99 -11.58
C ILE A 524 14.58 25.76 -12.66
N LYS A 525 15.84 25.78 -12.28
CA LYS A 525 16.96 25.47 -13.16
C LYS A 525 17.91 24.48 -12.46
N PRO A 526 18.20 23.31 -13.05
CA PRO A 526 19.07 22.33 -12.43
C PRO A 526 20.53 22.79 -12.45
N ASP A 527 21.28 22.46 -11.39
CA ASP A 527 22.72 22.78 -11.27
C ASP A 527 23.58 21.85 -12.16
N ALA A 528 23.08 20.65 -12.41
CA ALA A 528 23.71 19.60 -13.22
C ALA A 528 22.64 18.79 -13.96
N ASP A 529 23.07 17.89 -14.86
CA ASP A 529 22.15 16.98 -15.52
C ASP A 529 21.55 16.01 -14.48
N GLY A 530 20.33 16.28 -14.03
CA GLY A 530 19.67 15.51 -12.98
C GLY A 530 18.36 16.14 -12.52
N PRO A 531 17.59 15.42 -11.67
CA PRO A 531 16.34 15.93 -11.15
C PRO A 531 16.57 17.03 -10.09
N VAL A 532 15.58 17.90 -9.93
CA VAL A 532 15.53 18.92 -8.88
C VAL A 532 14.42 18.57 -7.91
N THR A 533 14.74 18.45 -6.62
CA THR A 533 13.70 18.35 -5.59
C THR A 533 13.17 19.75 -5.30
N VAL A 534 11.85 19.91 -5.34
CA VAL A 534 11.16 21.17 -5.08
C VAL A 534 10.15 20.95 -3.97
N ASP A 535 10.19 21.79 -2.94
CA ASP A 535 9.12 21.90 -1.94
C ASP A 535 8.42 23.25 -2.08
N VAL A 536 7.08 23.23 -2.02
CA VAL A 536 6.24 24.43 -2.04
C VAL A 536 5.20 24.32 -0.93
N ALA A 537 5.12 25.34 -0.07
CA ALA A 537 4.10 25.44 0.97
C ALA A 537 3.62 26.89 1.12
N LEU A 538 2.43 27.08 1.68
CA LEU A 538 1.84 28.39 1.92
C LEU A 538 1.86 28.73 3.40
N PHE A 539 2.28 29.96 3.73
CA PHE A 539 2.30 30.49 5.09
C PHE A 539 1.59 31.85 5.14
N PRO A 540 1.13 32.31 6.30
CA PRO A 540 0.66 33.69 6.43
C PRO A 540 1.81 34.65 6.14
N LYS A 541 1.56 35.73 5.41
CA LYS A 541 2.54 36.82 5.28
C LYS A 541 2.88 37.38 6.66
N SER A 542 4.17 37.52 6.97
CA SER A 542 4.62 38.23 8.17
C SER A 542 4.31 39.73 8.02
N SER A 543 4.03 40.41 9.14
CA SER A 543 3.69 41.84 9.18
C SER A 543 4.84 42.78 8.75
N GLU A 544 6.04 42.26 8.49
CA GLU A 544 7.20 43.05 8.05
C GLU A 544 7.23 43.30 6.52
N GLU A 545 6.50 42.53 5.72
CA GLU A 545 6.45 42.72 4.26
C GLU A 545 5.42 43.75 3.77
N THR A 546 4.66 44.38 4.68
CA THR A 546 3.64 45.39 4.35
C THR A 546 4.15 46.83 4.31
N GLY A 547 5.46 47.05 4.18
CA GLY A 547 6.03 48.39 4.04
C GLY A 547 5.78 49.00 2.65
N GLU A 548 4.68 49.73 2.49
CA GLU A 548 4.53 50.72 1.43
C GLU A 548 5.71 51.71 1.46
N GLY A 549 6.29 51.96 0.29
CA GLY A 549 7.53 52.70 0.14
C GLY A 549 7.49 54.14 0.67
N SER A 550 8.58 54.52 1.35
CA SER A 550 9.07 55.89 1.31
C SER A 550 10.59 55.86 1.08
N PHE A 551 11.02 56.55 0.03
CA PHE A 551 12.41 56.74 -0.35
C PHE A 551 13.16 57.58 0.70
N ALA A 552 14.34 57.13 1.13
CA ALA A 552 15.59 57.90 1.14
C ALA A 552 16.75 57.14 1.82
N GLY A 553 17.91 57.09 1.16
CA GLY A 553 19.21 57.02 1.84
C GLY A 553 19.99 55.72 1.67
N SER A 554 21.15 55.85 1.02
CA SER A 554 22.30 54.95 0.98
C SER A 554 22.62 54.22 2.28
N ASP A 555 22.81 52.91 2.24
CA ASP A 555 24.14 52.28 2.23
C ASP A 555 24.01 50.76 2.08
N SER A 556 25.09 50.15 1.63
CA SER A 556 25.29 48.72 1.44
C SER A 556 24.96 47.89 2.69
N ASP A 557 24.13 46.87 2.54
CA ASP A 557 24.29 45.57 3.23
C ASP A 557 23.38 44.51 2.57
N VAL A 558 23.99 43.39 2.19
CA VAL A 558 23.31 42.17 1.73
C VAL A 558 22.93 41.38 2.98
N PRO A 559 21.65 41.07 3.27
CA PRO A 559 21.34 40.15 4.35
C PRO A 559 21.56 38.72 3.86
N ALA A 560 22.49 38.06 4.55
CA ALA A 560 22.71 36.63 4.53
C ALA A 560 21.48 35.84 5.00
N SER A 561 21.38 34.62 4.50
CA SER A 561 20.63 33.46 5.02
C SER A 561 19.85 33.69 6.33
N ALA A 562 18.52 33.69 6.25
CA ALA A 562 17.66 33.63 7.42
C ALA A 562 17.80 32.27 8.11
N SER A 563 18.22 32.29 9.38
CA SER A 563 18.22 31.14 10.29
C SER A 563 16.78 30.73 10.67
N PRO A 564 16.51 29.45 10.94
CA PRO A 564 15.17 28.93 11.21
C PRO A 564 14.78 29.25 12.66
N GLY A 565 14.15 30.40 12.88
CA GLY A 565 13.80 30.79 14.25
C GLY A 565 12.98 32.05 14.36
N GLU A 566 11.80 32.08 13.73
CA GLU A 566 10.64 32.86 14.19
C GLU A 566 9.40 32.49 13.34
N LEU A 567 8.71 31.43 13.77
CA LEU A 567 7.47 30.93 13.15
C LEU A 567 6.28 31.77 13.63
N SER A 568 5.86 32.76 12.83
CA SER A 568 4.50 33.26 12.90
C SER A 568 3.53 32.15 12.47
N SER A 569 2.77 31.61 13.43
CA SER A 569 1.50 30.85 13.30
C SER A 569 1.32 29.97 12.06
N GLY A 570 1.52 28.64 12.21
CA GLY A 570 0.94 27.55 11.39
C GLY A 570 1.11 27.58 9.87
N SER A 571 1.50 26.47 9.26
CA SER A 571 1.38 26.34 7.80
C SER A 571 -0.09 26.48 7.37
N LEU A 572 -0.35 27.15 6.24
CA LEU A 572 -1.70 27.27 5.66
C LEU A 572 -2.02 26.12 4.70
N SER A 573 -0.98 25.41 4.24
CA SER A 573 -1.08 24.25 3.37
C SER A 573 -0.18 23.12 3.84
N GLU A 574 -0.38 21.93 3.30
CA GLU A 574 0.70 20.94 3.24
C GLU A 574 1.89 21.46 2.44
N THR A 575 3.04 20.80 2.59
CA THR A 575 4.17 20.94 1.69
C THR A 575 3.98 20.05 0.49
N TRP A 576 3.77 20.62 -0.69
CA TRP A 576 3.88 19.90 -1.95
C TRP A 576 5.34 19.67 -2.26
N ARG A 577 5.74 18.40 -2.41
CA ARG A 577 7.11 17.99 -2.75
C ARG A 577 7.11 17.28 -4.09
N PHE A 578 8.05 17.63 -4.96
CA PHE A 578 8.19 16.98 -6.26
C PHE A 578 9.66 16.79 -6.63
N LEU A 579 10.02 15.56 -7.02
CA LEU A 579 11.31 15.27 -7.64
C LEU A 579 11.18 15.51 -9.14
N CYS A 580 11.37 16.75 -9.55
CA CYS A 580 11.18 17.15 -10.93
C CYS A 580 12.26 16.52 -11.82
N PRO A 581 11.92 15.60 -12.74
CA PRO A 581 12.90 15.07 -13.69
C PRO A 581 13.34 16.17 -14.67
N PRO A 582 14.52 16.01 -15.31
CA PRO A 582 14.90 16.84 -16.44
C PRO A 582 13.82 16.86 -17.52
N LEU A 583 13.73 17.95 -18.28
CA LEU A 583 12.95 17.94 -19.52
C LEU A 583 13.70 17.12 -20.59
N PRO A 584 12.97 16.37 -21.44
CA PRO A 584 13.56 15.52 -22.48
C PRO A 584 14.31 16.28 -23.58
#